data_AF-A0A7Y0Q4N6-F1
#
_entry.id   AF-A0A7Y0Q4N6-F1
#
_cell.length_a   1.000
_cell.length_b   1.000
_cell.length_c   1.000
_cell.angle_alpha   90.00
_cell.angle_beta   90.00
_cell.angle_gamma   90.00
#
_symmetry.space_group_name_H-M   'P 1'
#
loop_
_entity.id
_entity.type
_entity.pdbx_description
1 polymer ?
#
loop_
_entity_poly.entity_id
_entity_poly.type
_entity_poly.pdbx_seq_one_letter_code
_entity_poly.pdbx_strand_id
1 'polypeptide(L)'
;MNDVVIILIPYTEQEGDTAEMWIGRYDKTAYAHVDIPLLALADFAGRDMRDPEGIQEHCDGWNADRILLPTDETPPRWTAYTIASVLLGKLVEV
;
A
#
# COMPACT_ATOMS: atom_id res chain seq x y z
N MET A 1 -6.99 -11.77 -19.38
CA MET A 1 -6.46 -10.51 -18.85
C MET A 1 -5.82 -10.84 -17.51
N ASN A 2 -4.68 -10.27 -17.18
CA ASN A 2 -4.11 -10.51 -15.85
C ASN A 2 -4.93 -9.67 -14.87
N ASP A 3 -5.85 -10.29 -14.16
CA ASP A 3 -6.71 -9.64 -13.15
C ASP A 3 -5.94 -9.37 -11.84
N VAL A 4 -4.62 -9.27 -11.93
CA VAL A 4 -3.72 -9.04 -10.80
C VAL A 4 -3.28 -7.58 -10.80
N VAL A 5 -3.42 -6.91 -9.66
CA VAL A 5 -2.83 -5.62 -9.39
C VAL A 5 -1.58 -5.78 -8.53
N ILE A 6 -0.52 -5.08 -8.91
CA ILE A 6 0.73 -5.01 -8.15
C ILE A 6 0.69 -3.71 -7.35
N ILE A 7 0.93 -3.80 -6.05
CA ILE A 7 0.98 -2.65 -5.15
C ILE A 7 2.39 -2.55 -4.59
N LEU A 8 2.93 -1.34 -4.50
CA LEU A 8 4.27 -1.11 -3.98
C LEU A 8 4.24 -0.18 -2.77
N ILE A 9 5.02 -0.52 -1.74
CA ILE A 9 5.19 0.32 -0.54
C ILE A 9 6.69 0.54 -0.34
N PRO A 10 7.23 1.74 -0.64
CA PRO A 10 8.60 2.08 -0.28
C PRO A 10 8.71 2.27 1.23
N TYR A 11 9.81 1.82 1.80
CA TYR A 11 10.11 1.96 3.23
C TYR A 11 11.63 2.07 3.45
N THR A 12 12.06 2.55 4.62
CA THR A 12 13.47 2.52 5.03
C THR A 12 13.58 1.81 6.37
N GLU A 13 14.46 0.81 6.46
CA GLU A 13 14.66 0.04 7.68
C GLU A 13 14.98 0.94 8.89
N GLN A 14 14.59 0.52 10.10
CA GLN A 14 14.83 1.28 11.33
C GLN A 14 16.30 1.59 11.59
N GLU A 15 17.20 0.71 11.13
CA GLU A 15 18.65 0.80 11.35
C GLU A 15 19.43 1.06 10.06
N GLY A 16 18.74 1.22 8.91
CA GLY A 16 19.37 1.22 7.58
C GLY A 16 19.30 2.54 6.84
N ASP A 17 20.38 2.88 6.13
CA ASP A 17 20.44 4.00 5.18
C ASP A 17 19.87 3.64 3.79
N THR A 18 19.30 2.43 3.64
CA THR A 18 18.78 1.91 2.37
C THR A 18 17.26 1.98 2.31
N ALA A 19 16.77 2.54 1.19
CA ALA A 19 15.37 2.44 0.81
C ALA A 19 15.10 1.07 0.18
N GLU A 20 14.03 0.44 0.63
CA GLU A 20 13.53 -0.84 0.13
C GLU A 20 12.10 -0.68 -0.41
N MET A 21 11.61 -1.75 -1.03
CA MET A 21 10.29 -1.79 -1.64
C MET A 21 9.59 -3.09 -1.31
N TRP A 22 8.46 -2.99 -0.63
CA TRP A 22 7.55 -4.11 -0.44
C TRP A 22 6.62 -4.24 -1.67
N ILE A 23 6.36 -5.47 -2.11
CA ILE A 23 5.60 -5.76 -3.34
C ILE A 23 4.45 -6.71 -3.04
N GLY A 24 3.23 -6.20 -3.09
CA GLY A 24 2.00 -6.97 -2.97
C GLY A 24 1.41 -7.36 -4.33
N ARG A 25 0.76 -8.52 -4.41
CA ARG A 25 0.04 -8.99 -5.60
C ARG A 25 -1.39 -9.37 -5.22
N TYR A 26 -2.37 -8.67 -5.80
CA TYR A 26 -3.77 -8.82 -5.43
C TYR A 26 -4.62 -9.18 -6.63
N ASP A 27 -5.52 -10.15 -6.46
CA ASP A 27 -6.51 -10.52 -7.46
C ASP A 27 -7.71 -9.55 -7.38
N LYS A 28 -7.94 -8.79 -8.45
CA LYS A 28 -9.05 -7.84 -8.60
C LYS A 28 -10.42 -8.53 -8.64
N THR A 29 -10.48 -9.84 -8.85
CA THR A 29 -11.72 -10.62 -8.81
C THR A 29 -12.08 -11.09 -7.40
N ALA A 30 -11.08 -11.23 -6.52
CA ALA A 30 -11.26 -11.68 -5.15
C ALA A 30 -11.60 -10.54 -4.19
N TYR A 31 -11.18 -9.31 -4.50
CA TYR A 31 -11.34 -8.15 -3.64
C TYR A 31 -12.01 -7.00 -4.38
N ALA A 32 -12.88 -6.26 -3.67
CA ALA A 32 -13.37 -5.00 -4.19
C ALA A 32 -12.18 -4.05 -4.37
N HIS A 33 -12.09 -3.42 -5.55
CA HIS A 33 -10.93 -2.60 -5.93
C HIS A 33 -10.60 -1.49 -4.92
N VAL A 34 -11.63 -0.96 -4.24
CA VAL A 34 -11.50 0.09 -3.23
C VAL A 34 -10.79 -0.37 -1.95
N ASP A 35 -10.83 -1.67 -1.64
CA ASP A 35 -10.27 -2.23 -0.40
C ASP A 35 -8.80 -2.66 -0.55
N ILE A 36 -8.34 -2.87 -1.79
CA ILE A 36 -6.99 -3.36 -2.09
C ILE A 36 -5.88 -2.51 -1.45
N PRO A 37 -5.95 -1.16 -1.43
CA PRO A 37 -4.89 -0.36 -0.81
C PRO A 37 -4.80 -0.58 0.70
N LEU A 38 -5.93 -0.67 1.40
CA LEU A 38 -5.96 -0.94 2.83
C LEU A 38 -5.50 -2.37 3.14
N LEU A 39 -5.91 -3.34 2.31
CA LEU A 39 -5.46 -4.72 2.41
C LEU A 39 -3.94 -4.82 2.26
N ALA A 40 -3.36 -4.07 1.31
CA ALA A 40 -1.91 -4.03 1.11
C ALA A 40 -1.15 -3.46 2.30
N LEU A 41 -1.68 -2.43 2.95
CA LEU A 41 -1.07 -1.90 4.18
C LEU A 41 -1.18 -2.88 5.34
N ALA A 42 -2.30 -3.58 5.47
CA ALA A 42 -2.49 -4.61 6.50
C ALA A 42 -1.53 -5.80 6.31
N ASP A 43 -1.37 -6.26 5.07
CA ASP A 43 -0.41 -7.34 4.72
C ASP A 43 1.03 -6.90 4.97
N PHE A 44 1.41 -5.69 4.58
CA PHE A 44 2.72 -5.12 4.85
C PHE A 44 3.00 -5.07 6.36
N ALA A 45 2.02 -4.61 7.14
CA ALA A 45 2.14 -4.49 8.59
C ALA A 45 2.05 -5.84 9.34
N GLY A 46 1.57 -6.90 8.68
CA GLY A 46 1.21 -8.16 9.34
C GLY A 46 0.07 -8.00 10.36
N ARG A 47 -0.89 -7.11 10.07
CA ARG A 47 -2.00 -6.71 10.96
C ARG A 47 -3.36 -7.02 10.35
N ASP A 48 -4.41 -6.97 11.18
CA ASP A 48 -5.80 -7.01 10.70
C ASP A 48 -6.16 -5.64 10.07
N MET A 49 -6.87 -5.62 8.94
CA MET A 49 -7.33 -4.39 8.29
C MET A 49 -8.21 -3.50 9.18
N ARG A 50 -8.80 -4.07 10.24
CA ARG A 50 -9.62 -3.36 11.24
C ARG A 50 -8.78 -2.71 12.35
N ASP A 51 -7.46 -2.87 12.31
CA ASP A 51 -6.51 -2.27 13.24
C ASP A 51 -5.69 -1.15 12.55
N PRO A 52 -6.32 -0.01 12.21
CA PRO A 52 -5.62 1.08 11.52
C PRO A 52 -4.50 1.69 12.38
N GLU A 53 -4.62 1.65 13.71
CA GLU A 53 -3.60 2.14 14.63
C GLU A 53 -2.34 1.26 14.59
N GLY A 54 -2.49 -0.07 14.66
CA GLY A 54 -1.37 -1.00 14.55
C GLY A 54 -0.72 -1.02 13.16
N ILE A 55 -1.50 -0.76 12.10
CA ILE A 55 -0.95 -0.57 10.75
C ILE A 55 -0.12 0.73 10.69
N GLN A 56 -0.65 1.84 11.20
CA GLN A 56 0.07 3.12 11.23
C GLN A 56 1.36 3.01 12.05
N GLU A 57 1.32 2.39 13.23
CA GLU A 57 2.50 2.18 14.08
C GLU A 57 3.59 1.40 13.34
N HIS A 58 3.21 0.38 12.58
CA HIS A 58 4.16 -0.36 11.75
C HIS A 58 4.74 0.52 10.64
N CYS A 59 3.89 1.22 9.87
CA CYS A 59 4.35 2.08 8.79
C CYS A 59 5.31 3.18 9.28
N ASP A 60 4.99 3.82 10.41
CA ASP A 60 5.87 4.81 11.05
C ASP A 60 7.19 4.18 11.49
N GLY A 61 7.11 2.98 12.08
CA GLY A 61 8.28 2.20 12.49
C GLY A 61 9.21 1.88 11.31
N TRP A 62 8.71 1.70 10.10
CA TRP A 62 9.51 1.42 8.90
C TRP A 62 9.68 2.63 7.99
N ASN A 63 9.35 3.84 8.48
CA ASN A 63 9.36 5.09 7.71
C ASN A 63 8.66 4.98 6.34
N ALA A 64 7.63 4.14 6.26
CA ALA A 64 6.78 4.02 5.08
C ALA A 64 5.74 5.15 5.13
N ASP A 65 5.70 6.01 4.12
CA ASP A 65 4.80 7.17 4.09
C ASP A 65 3.77 7.14 2.96
N ARG A 66 4.00 6.31 1.95
CA ARG A 66 3.19 6.26 0.73
C ARG A 66 2.99 4.84 0.21
N ILE A 67 1.93 4.69 -0.57
CA ILE A 67 1.63 3.48 -1.34
C ILE A 67 1.51 3.86 -2.82
N LEU A 68 2.05 3.01 -3.70
CA LEU A 68 2.02 3.19 -5.14
C LEU A 68 1.01 2.21 -5.75
N LEU A 69 -0.01 2.77 -6.40
CA LEU A 69 -1.05 2.03 -7.10
C LEU A 69 -0.90 2.25 -8.61
N PRO A 70 -1.00 1.19 -9.44
CA PRO A 70 -1.05 1.34 -10.87
C PRO A 70 -2.45 1.80 -11.31
N THR A 71 -2.51 2.68 -12.29
CA THR A 71 -3.77 3.02 -12.97
C THR A 71 -4.22 1.86 -13.86
N ASP A 72 -5.50 1.86 -14.24
CA ASP A 72 -6.06 0.88 -15.19
C ASP A 72 -5.65 1.14 -16.66
N GLU A 73 -4.76 2.12 -16.91
CA GLU A 73 -4.25 2.43 -18.24
C GLU A 73 -3.27 1.36 -18.76
N THR A 74 -3.06 1.32 -20.08
CA THR A 74 -2.04 0.48 -20.73
C THR A 74 -1.13 1.36 -21.61
N PRO A 75 0.16 1.55 -21.26
CA PRO A 75 0.84 1.03 -20.06
C PRO A 75 0.34 1.69 -18.76
N PRO A 76 0.43 0.99 -17.61
CA PRO A 76 -0.02 1.55 -16.34
C PRO A 76 0.86 2.73 -15.93
N ARG A 77 0.22 3.82 -15.47
CA ARG A 77 0.89 4.87 -14.72
C ARG A 77 0.86 4.52 -13.25
N TRP A 78 1.81 5.02 -12.48
CA TRP A 78 1.84 4.80 -11.03
C TRP A 78 1.46 6.09 -10.31
N THR A 79 0.50 5.98 -9.40
CA THR A 79 0.05 7.08 -8.56
C THR A 79 0.43 6.79 -7.11
N ALA A 80 1.03 7.77 -6.45
CA ALA A 80 1.36 7.69 -5.03
C ALA A 80 0.23 8.26 -4.18
N TYR A 81 -0.17 7.54 -3.15
CA TYR A 81 -1.12 7.99 -2.13
C TYR A 81 -0.44 7.97 -0.77
N THR A 82 -0.75 8.95 0.10
CA THR A 82 -0.24 8.90 1.48
C THR A 82 -0.90 7.76 2.25
N ILE A 83 -0.14 7.05 3.08
CA ILE A 83 -0.66 5.96 3.92
C ILE A 83 -1.77 6.46 4.84
N ALA A 84 -1.57 7.62 5.46
CA ALA A 84 -2.60 8.25 6.31
C ALA A 84 -3.93 8.46 5.57
N SER A 85 -3.89 8.86 4.30
CA SER A 85 -5.10 9.05 3.50
C SER A 85 -5.82 7.72 3.24
N VAL A 86 -5.07 6.66 2.92
CA VAL A 86 -5.61 5.31 2.70
C VAL A 86 -6.27 4.78 3.96
N LEU A 87 -5.64 4.93 5.13
CA LEU A 87 -6.21 4.50 6.42
C LEU A 87 -7.50 5.26 6.78
N LEU A 88 -7.65 6.49 6.30
CA LEU A 88 -8.88 7.28 6.43
C LEU A 88 -9.94 6.96 5.36
N GLY A 89 -9.68 6.00 4.47
CA GLY A 89 -10.55 5.66 3.35
C GLY A 89 -10.65 6.76 2.29
N LYS A 90 -9.63 7.63 2.20
CA LYS A 90 -9.56 8.74 1.24
C LYS A 90 -8.28 8.62 0.43
N LEU A 91 -8.36 8.34 -0.86
CA LEU A 91 -7.17 8.31 -1.70
C LEU A 91 -6.75 9.75 -2.06
N VAL A 92 -5.78 10.32 -1.32
CA VAL A 92 -5.21 11.64 -1.59
C VAL A 92 -3.84 11.47 -2.25
N GLU A 93 -3.72 11.93 -3.50
CA GLU A 93 -2.48 11.87 -4.28
C GLU A 93 -1.38 12.78 -3.70
N VAL A 94 -0.12 12.37 -3.84
CA VAL A 94 1.10 13.12 -3.46
C VAL A 94 1.64 13.93 -4.63
#